data_AF-A0A6J4QMT1-F1
#
_entry.id   AF-A0A6J4QMT1-F1
#
_cell.length_a   1.000
_cell.length_b   1.000
_cell.length_c   1.000
_cell.angle_alpha   90.00
_cell.angle_beta   90.00
_cell.angle_gamma   90.00
#
_symmetry.space_group_name_H-M   'P 1'
#
loop_
_entity.id
_entity.type
_entity.pdbx_description
1 polymer ?
#
loop_
_entity_poly.entity_id
_entity_poly.type
_entity_poly.pdbx_seq_one_letter_code
_entity_poly.pdbx_strand_id
1 'polypeptide(L)'
;YRMMRPGEPPTEDAVQALFQRLFYNPDTYDLSRVGRMKFNAKVGRDESTGPMVLTNEDILAVVKILVDLRNGRGEVDDIDHLGNRRVRCVGELAENQYRTGLARIEKAVKERLGQAEQEPLMPHDLINSKPISAALKEFFGASQLSQFMDQTNPLSEITHKRRVSALGPGGLTRERAGFEVRDVHVTHYGRVCPIETPEGPNIGLINSLALYARLNEYGFIETPYRRVRDGKVTMEIDYLSAIEEGKYIIAQANAALDKEGRLTGDLVSARERGESVLVTADTIQYMDVSPAQIVSVAASLVPFLEHDDANRALMGANMQRQAVPVLRPEKAFVGTGIERVSAIDSGTVVTANRGGVVDYVDATRIVVRVNDAEAQAGEVGVDIYNLIKYQRSNQNTNIHQRPIVKRGDIIAKGDVVADGASTDLGELALGQNMLVAFMPWNGYNFEDSILISERVVAEDRYTSIHIEELVVMARDTKLGAEEITRDIPNLSEQQLNR
;
A
#
# COMPACT_ATOMS: atom_id res chain seq x y z
N TYR A 1 39.64 0.45 -18.27
CA TYR A 1 40.28 -0.66 -17.53
C TYR A 1 40.98 -0.20 -16.26
N ARG A 2 42.07 0.57 -16.34
CA ARG A 2 42.87 1.02 -15.17
C ARG A 2 42.07 1.72 -14.06
N MET A 3 41.01 2.46 -14.41
CA MET A 3 40.11 3.08 -13.42
C MET A 3 39.29 2.06 -12.62
N MET A 4 38.77 1.01 -13.30
CA MET A 4 37.91 -0.01 -12.67
C MET A 4 38.71 -1.09 -11.95
N ARG A 5 39.93 -1.38 -12.45
CA ARG A 5 40.85 -2.36 -11.88
C ARG A 5 42.23 -1.73 -11.69
N PRO A 6 42.40 -0.89 -10.66
CA PRO A 6 43.69 -0.26 -10.39
C PRO A 6 44.70 -1.34 -9.97
N GLY A 7 45.89 -1.32 -10.59
CA GLY A 7 47.00 -2.22 -10.26
C GLY A 7 47.06 -3.53 -11.06
N GLU A 8 46.00 -3.92 -11.77
CA GLU A 8 46.06 -5.08 -12.68
C GLU A 8 46.72 -4.71 -14.02
N PRO A 9 47.70 -5.48 -14.53
CA PRO A 9 48.26 -5.25 -15.86
C PRO A 9 47.19 -5.46 -16.93
N PRO A 10 46.94 -4.50 -17.83
CA PRO A 10 45.93 -4.62 -18.86
C PRO A 10 46.41 -5.53 -19.99
N THR A 11 45.81 -6.71 -20.15
CA THR A 11 45.90 -7.51 -21.38
C THR A 11 44.76 -7.12 -22.32
N GLU A 12 44.98 -7.25 -23.63
CA GLU A 12 43.97 -6.88 -24.65
C GLU A 12 42.65 -7.62 -24.43
N ASP A 13 42.71 -8.94 -24.24
CA ASP A 13 41.54 -9.79 -23.95
C ASP A 13 40.80 -9.36 -22.69
N ALA A 14 41.52 -9.07 -21.60
CA ALA A 14 40.90 -8.66 -20.34
C ALA A 14 40.22 -7.29 -20.47
N VAL A 15 40.80 -6.37 -21.24
CA VAL A 15 40.22 -5.05 -21.49
C VAL A 15 38.94 -5.17 -22.31
N GLN A 16 38.97 -5.92 -23.40
CA GLN A 16 37.82 -6.10 -24.28
C GLN A 16 36.69 -6.84 -23.56
N ALA A 17 37.01 -7.93 -22.86
CA ALA A 17 36.04 -8.68 -22.08
C ALA A 17 35.40 -7.83 -20.98
N LEU A 18 36.18 -6.99 -20.28
CA LEU A 18 35.63 -6.09 -19.26
C LEU A 18 34.65 -5.08 -19.88
N PHE A 19 35.02 -4.46 -21.00
CA PHE A 19 34.17 -3.44 -21.64
C PHE A 19 32.86 -4.03 -22.16
N GLN A 20 32.92 -5.18 -22.83
CA GLN A 20 31.74 -5.89 -23.31
C GLN A 20 30.81 -6.30 -22.16
N ARG A 21 31.39 -6.78 -21.05
CA ARG A 21 30.63 -7.19 -19.87
C ARG A 21 29.91 -6.02 -19.17
N LEU A 22 30.43 -4.79 -19.23
CA LEU A 22 29.85 -3.67 -18.48
C LEU A 22 28.47 -3.25 -18.97
N PHE A 23 28.26 -3.18 -20.29
CA PHE A 23 27.06 -2.56 -20.87
C PHE A 23 26.38 -3.38 -21.97
N TYR A 24 27.08 -4.35 -22.57
CA TYR A 24 26.62 -5.10 -23.75
C TYR A 24 26.25 -6.55 -23.43
N ASN A 25 26.58 -7.04 -22.23
CA ASN A 25 26.28 -8.42 -21.82
C ASN A 25 24.96 -8.48 -21.02
N PRO A 26 23.97 -9.26 -21.49
CA PRO A 26 22.65 -9.37 -20.84
C PRO A 26 22.68 -10.02 -19.45
N ASP A 27 23.72 -10.80 -19.12
CA ASP A 27 23.83 -11.45 -17.81
C ASP A 27 24.23 -10.46 -16.70
N THR A 28 24.86 -9.34 -17.09
CA THR A 28 25.44 -8.37 -16.16
C THR A 28 24.85 -6.98 -16.28
N TYR A 29 24.10 -6.71 -17.35
CA TYR A 29 23.45 -5.42 -17.57
C TYR A 29 22.06 -5.62 -18.18
N ASP A 30 21.05 -5.05 -17.53
CA ASP A 30 19.65 -5.12 -17.95
C ASP A 30 18.96 -3.77 -17.64
N LEU A 31 18.56 -3.03 -18.68
CA LEU A 31 17.75 -1.82 -18.55
C LEU A 31 16.35 -2.13 -18.03
N SER A 32 15.89 -3.37 -18.10
CA SER A 32 14.51 -3.82 -18.00
C SER A 32 13.60 -3.20 -19.06
N ARG A 33 12.40 -3.79 -19.20
CA ARG A 33 11.35 -3.25 -20.09
C ARG A 33 11.06 -1.77 -19.81
N VAL A 34 11.04 -1.39 -18.53
CA VAL A 34 10.74 -0.01 -18.11
C VAL A 34 11.87 0.94 -18.48
N GLY A 35 13.13 0.57 -18.23
CA GLY A 35 14.27 1.43 -18.54
C GLY A 35 14.43 1.63 -20.04
N ARG A 36 14.23 0.59 -20.85
CA ARG A 36 14.26 0.71 -22.32
C ARG A 36 13.14 1.61 -22.85
N MET A 37 11.91 1.41 -22.38
CA MET A 37 10.76 2.25 -22.76
C MET A 37 10.99 3.73 -22.41
N LYS A 38 11.48 4.00 -21.20
CA LYS A 38 11.85 5.36 -20.76
C LYS A 38 12.97 5.98 -21.56
N PHE A 39 14.01 5.20 -21.83
CA PHE A 39 15.16 5.64 -22.62
C PHE A 39 14.73 6.05 -24.03
N ASN A 40 13.97 5.18 -24.71
CA ASN A 40 13.51 5.43 -26.07
C ASN A 40 12.60 6.66 -26.12
N ALA A 41 11.67 6.81 -25.17
CA ALA A 41 10.81 7.99 -25.07
C ALA A 41 11.62 9.29 -24.88
N LYS A 42 12.67 9.27 -24.05
CA LYS A 42 13.53 10.45 -23.80
C LYS A 42 14.36 10.83 -25.02
N VAL A 43 14.82 9.85 -25.80
CA VAL A 43 15.59 10.06 -27.04
C VAL A 43 14.68 10.43 -28.22
N GLY A 44 13.35 10.33 -28.06
CA GLY A 44 12.39 10.63 -29.12
C GLY A 44 12.26 9.51 -30.15
N ARG A 45 12.44 8.25 -29.74
CA ARG A 45 12.18 7.07 -30.57
C ARG A 45 10.72 6.62 -30.37
N ASP A 46 10.04 6.27 -31.46
CA ASP A 46 8.64 5.84 -31.44
C ASP A 46 8.45 4.44 -30.83
N GLU A 47 9.47 3.57 -30.91
CA GLU A 47 9.40 2.22 -30.36
C GLU A 47 9.60 2.20 -28.84
N SER A 48 8.64 1.64 -28.10
CA SER A 48 8.74 1.45 -26.64
C SER A 48 9.56 0.22 -26.23
N THR A 49 9.84 -0.67 -27.19
CA THR A 49 10.60 -1.92 -26.98
C THR A 49 11.98 -1.82 -27.61
N GLY A 50 12.90 -2.70 -27.18
CA GLY A 50 14.24 -2.75 -27.75
C GLY A 50 15.16 -3.69 -26.96
N PRO A 51 16.45 -3.76 -27.33
CA PRO A 51 17.44 -4.56 -26.62
C PRO A 51 17.57 -4.08 -25.16
N MET A 52 17.67 -5.01 -24.22
CA MET A 52 17.79 -4.68 -22.79
C MET A 52 19.19 -4.20 -22.40
N VAL A 53 20.17 -4.44 -23.26
CA VAL A 53 21.55 -3.92 -23.13
C VAL A 53 21.69 -2.58 -23.85
N LEU A 54 22.74 -1.81 -23.54
CA LEU A 54 23.02 -0.57 -24.25
C LEU A 54 23.58 -0.84 -25.65
N THR A 55 23.32 0.08 -26.56
CA THR A 55 23.91 0.11 -27.91
C THR A 55 24.81 1.34 -28.08
N ASN A 56 25.70 1.32 -29.07
CA ASN A 56 26.53 2.50 -29.39
C ASN A 56 25.67 3.71 -29.75
N GLU A 57 24.54 3.48 -30.43
CA GLU A 57 23.58 4.54 -30.78
C GLU A 57 22.92 5.15 -29.54
N ASP A 58 22.62 4.33 -28.52
CA ASP A 58 22.10 4.82 -27.24
C ASP A 58 23.10 5.80 -26.59
N ILE A 59 24.38 5.44 -26.55
CA ILE A 59 25.42 6.28 -25.95
C ILE A 59 25.56 7.60 -26.71
N LEU A 60 25.60 7.55 -28.04
CA LEU A 60 25.70 8.75 -28.87
C LEU A 60 24.46 9.65 -28.72
N ALA A 61 23.26 9.07 -28.59
CA ALA A 61 22.05 9.81 -28.34
C ALA A 61 22.07 10.55 -27.00
N VAL A 62 22.54 9.91 -25.93
CA VAL A 62 22.70 10.54 -24.61
C VAL A 62 23.68 11.71 -24.68
N VAL A 63 24.83 11.53 -25.35
CA VAL A 63 25.82 12.62 -25.53
C VAL A 63 25.20 13.80 -26.28
N LYS A 64 24.41 13.53 -27.34
CA LYS A 64 23.70 14.57 -28.09
C LYS A 64 22.74 15.36 -27.19
N ILE A 65 21.91 14.68 -26.40
CA ILE A 65 20.98 15.33 -25.45
C ILE A 65 21.74 16.19 -24.44
N LEU A 66 22.86 15.69 -23.91
CA LEU A 66 23.68 16.45 -22.96
C LEU A 66 24.22 17.76 -23.58
N VAL A 67 24.67 17.70 -24.84
CA VAL A 67 25.15 18.87 -25.58
C VAL A 67 23.99 19.83 -25.90
N ASP A 68 22.82 19.32 -26.30
CA ASP A 68 21.64 20.15 -26.56
C ASP A 68 21.16 20.88 -25.30
N LEU A 69 21.10 20.20 -24.15
CA LEU A 69 20.79 20.81 -22.86
C LEU A 69 21.80 21.89 -22.49
N ARG A 70 23.11 21.64 -22.71
CA ARG A 70 24.16 22.65 -22.48
C ARG A 70 24.01 23.87 -23.40
N ASN A 71 23.51 23.68 -24.61
CA ASN A 71 23.20 24.74 -25.57
C ASN A 71 21.87 25.46 -25.29
N GLY A 72 21.17 25.11 -24.19
CA GLY A 72 19.88 25.70 -23.83
C GLY A 72 18.70 25.18 -24.63
N ARG A 73 18.84 24.03 -25.31
CA ARG A 73 17.77 23.38 -26.06
C ARG A 73 17.23 22.19 -25.26
N GLY A 74 16.00 22.31 -24.78
CA GLY A 74 15.32 21.29 -23.97
C GLY A 74 15.30 21.64 -22.48
N GLU A 75 14.64 20.78 -21.70
CA GLU A 75 14.43 20.95 -20.27
C GLU A 75 15.15 19.86 -19.48
N VAL A 76 15.64 20.22 -18.29
CA VAL A 76 16.29 19.30 -17.36
C VAL A 76 15.21 18.44 -16.69
N ASP A 77 15.50 17.16 -16.49
CA ASP A 77 14.57 16.25 -15.83
C ASP A 77 14.46 16.56 -14.34
N ASP A 78 13.23 16.59 -13.85
CA ASP A 78 12.92 16.64 -12.43
C ASP A 78 12.92 15.22 -11.83
N ILE A 79 13.74 15.01 -10.79
CA ILE A 79 13.89 13.74 -10.09
C ILE A 79 12.69 13.38 -9.22
N ASP A 80 11.92 14.37 -8.77
CA ASP A 80 10.77 14.24 -7.87
C ASP A 80 9.47 13.98 -8.63
N HIS A 81 9.43 14.34 -9.91
CA HIS A 81 8.30 14.05 -10.80
C HIS A 81 7.94 12.55 -10.79
N LEU A 82 6.68 12.20 -10.47
CA LEU A 82 6.23 10.80 -10.41
C LEU A 82 6.34 10.04 -11.73
N GLY A 83 6.48 10.75 -12.85
CA GLY A 83 6.87 10.12 -14.11
C GLY A 83 8.25 9.46 -14.05
N ASN A 84 9.17 9.90 -13.19
CA ASN A 84 10.54 9.39 -13.05
C ASN A 84 10.70 8.47 -11.84
N ARG A 85 9.65 8.30 -11.04
CA ARG A 85 9.61 7.41 -9.88
C ARG A 85 8.62 6.29 -10.13
N ARG A 86 9.06 5.04 -9.98
CA ARG A 86 8.18 3.87 -10.10
C ARG A 86 8.01 3.18 -8.75
N VAL A 87 6.83 2.62 -8.54
CA VAL A 87 6.54 1.77 -7.38
C VAL A 87 6.91 0.34 -7.74
N ARG A 88 7.69 -0.31 -6.86
CA ARG A 88 7.98 -1.75 -6.95
C ARG A 88 7.04 -2.50 -6.03
N CYS A 89 6.25 -3.42 -6.58
CA CYS A 89 5.38 -4.28 -5.79
C CYS A 89 6.16 -5.45 -5.17
N VAL A 90 5.53 -6.12 -4.20
CA VAL A 90 6.08 -7.33 -3.57
C VAL A 90 6.47 -8.41 -4.60
N GLY A 91 5.69 -8.56 -5.67
CA GLY A 91 5.96 -9.53 -6.75
C GLY A 91 7.29 -9.26 -7.46
N GLU A 92 7.56 -8.02 -7.88
CA GLU A 92 8.82 -7.66 -8.54
C GLU A 92 10.02 -7.81 -7.59
N LEU A 93 9.87 -7.41 -6.32
CA LEU A 93 10.94 -7.57 -5.34
C LEU A 93 11.24 -9.05 -5.05
N ALA A 94 10.21 -9.88 -4.90
CA ALA A 94 10.36 -11.31 -4.71
C ALA A 94 10.95 -11.99 -5.95
N GLU A 95 10.56 -11.59 -7.16
CA GLU A 95 11.12 -12.09 -8.42
C GLU A 95 12.62 -11.83 -8.50
N ASN A 96 13.08 -10.63 -8.14
CA ASN A 96 14.50 -10.29 -8.14
C ASN A 96 15.32 -11.16 -7.18
N GLN A 97 14.78 -11.46 -5.99
CA GLN A 97 15.43 -12.35 -5.03
C GLN A 97 15.42 -13.80 -5.51
N TYR A 98 14.31 -14.23 -6.12
CA TYR A 98 14.18 -15.54 -6.72
C TYR A 98 15.18 -15.73 -7.87
N ARG A 99 15.33 -14.74 -8.76
CA ARG A 99 16.30 -14.72 -9.86
C ARG A 99 17.74 -14.79 -9.35
N THR A 100 18.04 -14.07 -8.27
CA THR A 100 19.35 -14.15 -7.59
C THR A 100 19.60 -15.56 -7.04
N GLY A 101 18.57 -16.19 -6.45
CA GLY A 101 18.61 -17.59 -6.02
C GLY A 101 18.86 -18.57 -7.17
N LEU A 102 18.19 -18.38 -8.31
CA LEU A 102 18.38 -19.17 -9.52
C LEU A 102 19.78 -19.03 -10.10
N ALA A 103 20.33 -17.82 -10.18
CA ALA A 103 21.69 -17.60 -10.68
C ALA A 103 22.75 -18.36 -9.86
N ARG A 104 22.54 -18.51 -8.54
CA ARG A 104 23.40 -19.33 -7.68
C ARG A 104 23.29 -20.83 -8.00
N ILE A 105 22.07 -21.31 -8.25
CA ILE A 105 21.84 -22.71 -8.66
C ILE A 105 22.45 -22.96 -10.02
N GLU A 106 22.24 -22.07 -10.98
CA GLU A 106 22.79 -22.19 -12.34
C GLU A 106 24.31 -22.35 -12.30
N LYS A 107 25.00 -21.53 -11.51
CA LYS A 107 26.45 -21.64 -11.31
C LYS A 107 26.85 -23.00 -10.73
N ALA A 108 26.18 -23.44 -9.67
CA ALA A 108 26.47 -24.73 -9.02
C ALA A 108 26.20 -25.93 -9.96
N VAL A 109 25.14 -25.84 -10.77
CA VAL A 109 24.81 -26.86 -11.77
C VAL A 109 25.86 -26.89 -12.88
N LYS A 110 26.28 -25.72 -13.40
CA LYS A 110 27.36 -25.63 -14.40
C LYS A 110 28.67 -26.21 -13.88
N GLU A 111 29.04 -25.92 -12.64
CA GLU A 111 30.24 -26.48 -11.99
C GLU A 111 30.14 -28.00 -11.85
N ARG A 112 29.00 -28.53 -11.41
CA ARG A 112 28.79 -29.98 -11.27
C ARG A 112 28.77 -30.71 -12.61
N LEU A 113 28.11 -30.15 -13.62
CA LEU A 113 28.12 -30.72 -14.98
C LEU A 113 29.52 -30.75 -15.58
N GLY A 114 30.35 -29.75 -15.28
CA GLY A 114 31.76 -29.74 -15.70
C GLY A 114 32.64 -30.79 -15.01
N GLN A 115 32.23 -31.30 -13.84
CA GLN A 115 32.93 -32.36 -13.09
C GLN A 115 32.34 -33.76 -13.33
N ALA A 116 31.20 -33.85 -14.03
CA ALA A 116 30.46 -35.08 -14.23
C ALA A 116 31.05 -35.92 -15.37
N GLU A 117 32.12 -36.66 -15.10
CA GLU A 117 32.74 -37.49 -16.14
C GLU A 117 32.24 -38.95 -16.18
N GLN A 118 31.63 -39.55 -15.13
CA GLN A 118 31.41 -41.02 -15.14
C GLN A 118 30.15 -41.62 -14.48
N GLU A 119 29.25 -40.86 -13.84
CA GLU A 119 28.00 -41.42 -13.26
C GLU A 119 26.74 -40.83 -13.92
N PRO A 120 25.65 -41.61 -14.07
CA PRO A 120 24.38 -41.11 -14.58
C PRO A 120 23.74 -40.17 -13.55
N LEU A 121 24.06 -38.88 -13.63
CA LEU A 121 23.45 -37.84 -12.82
C LEU A 121 22.00 -37.61 -13.23
N MET A 122 21.09 -37.65 -12.26
CA MET A 122 19.70 -37.31 -12.49
C MET A 122 19.47 -35.83 -12.16
N PRO A 123 18.46 -35.16 -12.77
CA PRO A 123 18.22 -33.73 -12.55
C PRO A 123 18.00 -33.34 -11.08
N HIS A 124 17.46 -34.24 -10.25
CA HIS A 124 17.25 -33.98 -8.82
C HIS A 124 18.56 -33.96 -8.02
N ASP A 125 19.63 -34.59 -8.51
CA ASP A 125 20.95 -34.56 -7.88
C ASP A 125 21.64 -33.20 -8.09
N LEU A 126 21.29 -32.50 -9.17
CA LEU A 126 21.86 -31.21 -9.55
C LEU A 126 21.15 -30.03 -8.85
N ILE A 127 19.87 -30.16 -8.54
CA ILE A 127 19.04 -29.07 -8.05
C ILE A 127 18.94 -29.10 -6.52
N ASN A 128 19.56 -28.12 -5.86
CA ASN A 128 19.39 -27.86 -4.44
C ASN A 128 18.42 -26.68 -4.23
N SER A 129 17.35 -26.88 -3.47
CA SER A 129 16.34 -25.84 -3.18
C SER A 129 16.72 -24.89 -2.04
N LYS A 130 17.75 -25.22 -1.25
CA LYS A 130 18.19 -24.39 -0.11
C LYS A 130 18.60 -22.97 -0.51
N PRO A 131 19.38 -22.72 -1.58
CA PRO A 131 19.76 -21.36 -1.98
C PRO A 131 18.57 -20.46 -2.31
N ILE A 132 17.55 -20.98 -3.01
CA ILE A 132 16.31 -20.23 -3.30
C ILE A 132 15.57 -19.93 -2.01
N SER A 133 15.34 -20.96 -1.20
CA SER A 133 14.56 -20.83 0.04
C SER A 133 15.24 -19.86 1.02
N ALA A 134 16.57 -19.89 1.09
CA ALA A 134 17.35 -18.98 1.93
C ALA A 134 17.22 -17.53 1.45
N ALA A 135 17.34 -17.26 0.15
CA ALA A 135 17.20 -15.91 -0.40
C ALA A 135 15.79 -15.33 -0.15
N LEU A 136 14.75 -16.14 -0.33
CA LEU A 136 13.38 -15.71 -0.04
C LEU A 136 13.14 -15.50 1.46
N LYS A 137 13.64 -16.38 2.33
CA LYS A 137 13.53 -16.23 3.79
C LYS A 137 14.27 -14.99 4.28
N GLU A 138 15.44 -14.70 3.74
CA GLU A 138 16.20 -13.49 4.04
C GLU A 138 15.41 -12.24 3.63
N PHE A 139 14.80 -12.25 2.45
CA PHE A 139 13.95 -11.15 2.00
C PHE A 139 12.73 -10.92 2.91
N PHE A 140 11.91 -11.94 3.17
CA PHE A 140 10.71 -11.79 3.99
C PHE A 140 11.01 -11.62 5.49
N GLY A 141 12.16 -12.11 5.97
CA GLY A 141 12.52 -12.06 7.38
C GLY A 141 13.33 -10.83 7.79
N ALA A 142 14.17 -10.28 6.92
CA ALA A 142 15.13 -9.23 7.27
C ALA A 142 15.02 -7.95 6.43
N SER A 143 14.20 -7.92 5.37
CA SER A 143 14.02 -6.71 4.56
C SER A 143 13.33 -5.61 5.37
N GLN A 144 13.80 -4.37 5.22
CA GLN A 144 13.17 -3.17 5.79
C GLN A 144 11.73 -2.96 5.31
N LEU A 145 11.38 -3.50 4.14
CA LEU A 145 10.04 -3.41 3.56
C LEU A 145 9.10 -4.52 4.07
N SER A 146 9.64 -5.58 4.68
CA SER A 146 8.87 -6.66 5.29
C SER A 146 8.69 -6.34 6.77
N GLN A 147 7.59 -5.65 7.11
CA GLN A 147 7.32 -5.17 8.45
C GLN A 147 6.13 -5.92 9.06
N PHE A 148 6.06 -5.97 10.39
CA PHE A 148 4.85 -6.42 11.07
C PHE A 148 3.69 -5.54 10.68
N MET A 149 2.57 -6.17 10.33
CA MET A 149 1.36 -5.44 9.97
C MET A 149 0.86 -4.67 11.19
N ASP A 150 0.62 -3.36 11.02
CA ASP A 150 -0.10 -2.56 11.99
C ASP A 150 -1.58 -2.97 11.97
N GLN A 151 -1.99 -3.64 13.04
CA GLN A 151 -3.32 -4.21 13.27
C GLN A 151 -3.96 -3.60 14.51
N THR A 152 -3.66 -2.33 14.79
CA THR A 152 -4.32 -1.60 15.87
C THR A 152 -5.84 -1.56 15.63
N ASN A 153 -6.24 -1.18 14.41
CA ASN A 153 -7.63 -1.17 13.94
C ASN A 153 -7.70 -1.41 12.41
N PRO A 154 -8.89 -1.60 11.81
CA PRO A 154 -9.04 -1.89 10.38
C PRO A 154 -8.45 -0.83 9.45
N LEU A 155 -8.55 0.45 9.83
CA LEU A 155 -7.99 1.55 9.04
C LEU A 155 -6.45 1.50 9.01
N SER A 156 -5.83 1.18 10.14
CA SER A 156 -4.38 1.02 10.22
C SER A 156 -3.88 -0.09 9.29
N GLU A 157 -4.62 -1.19 9.20
CA GLU A 157 -4.29 -2.31 8.31
C GLU A 157 -4.37 -1.90 6.83
N ILE A 158 -5.45 -1.27 6.39
CA ILE A 158 -5.61 -0.83 4.99
C ILE A 158 -4.54 0.20 4.62
N THR A 159 -4.37 1.21 5.47
CA THR A 159 -3.42 2.31 5.20
C THR A 159 -2.00 1.78 5.15
N HIS A 160 -1.64 0.80 5.99
CA HIS A 160 -0.32 0.17 5.93
C HIS A 160 -0.10 -0.63 4.64
N LYS A 161 -1.11 -1.37 4.16
CA LYS A 161 -1.03 -2.10 2.88
C LYS A 161 -0.93 -1.17 1.67
N ARG A 162 -1.47 0.05 1.75
CA ARG A 162 -1.47 1.07 0.69
C ARG A 162 -0.32 2.09 0.80
N ARG A 163 0.67 1.82 1.65
CA ARG A 163 1.82 2.69 1.90
C ARG A 163 2.87 2.54 0.80
N VAL A 164 3.42 3.68 0.36
CA VAL A 164 4.59 3.75 -0.52
C VAL A 164 5.78 4.32 0.25
N SER A 165 6.95 3.73 0.07
CA SER A 165 8.19 4.10 0.77
C SER A 165 9.29 4.41 -0.24
N ALA A 166 9.93 5.58 -0.09
CA ALA A 166 11.17 5.92 -0.78
C ALA A 166 12.41 5.26 -0.15
N LEU A 167 12.27 4.69 1.05
CA LEU A 167 13.31 3.96 1.77
C LEU A 167 13.34 2.49 1.35
N GLY A 168 14.51 1.85 1.49
CA GLY A 168 14.70 0.41 1.27
C GLY A 168 15.76 0.09 0.21
N PRO A 169 15.92 -1.19 -0.18
CA PRO A 169 16.93 -1.60 -1.13
C PRO A 169 16.71 -0.96 -2.51
N GLY A 170 17.68 -0.17 -2.96
CA GLY A 170 17.61 0.59 -4.21
C GLY A 170 16.86 1.93 -4.10
N GLY A 171 16.42 2.31 -2.90
CA GLY A 171 15.83 3.61 -2.59
C GLY A 171 16.83 4.55 -1.91
N LEU A 172 16.29 5.59 -1.29
CA LEU A 172 17.04 6.59 -0.54
C LEU A 172 17.31 6.11 0.90
N THR A 173 18.39 6.63 1.49
CA THR A 173 18.61 6.54 2.93
C THR A 173 18.15 7.84 3.60
N ARG A 174 17.74 7.78 4.87
CA ARG A 174 17.24 8.94 5.61
C ARG A 174 18.22 10.13 5.61
N GLU A 175 19.51 9.85 5.72
CA GLU A 175 20.59 10.85 5.76
C GLU A 175 20.87 11.49 4.40
N ARG A 176 20.61 10.77 3.30
CA ARG A 176 20.82 11.26 1.93
C ARG A 176 19.58 11.95 1.36
N ALA A 177 18.43 11.79 2.00
CA ALA A 177 17.19 12.41 1.57
C ALA A 177 17.17 13.89 1.97
N GLY A 178 17.46 14.75 0.99
CA GLY A 178 17.36 16.21 1.11
C GLY A 178 15.92 16.70 1.29
N PHE A 179 15.77 18.03 1.31
CA PHE A 179 14.47 18.68 1.49
C PHE A 179 13.54 18.48 0.27
N GLU A 180 14.06 18.60 -0.94
CA GLU A 180 13.30 18.52 -2.21
C GLU A 180 12.49 17.22 -2.33
N VAL A 181 13.11 16.09 -1.98
CA VAL A 181 12.47 14.77 -2.07
C VAL A 181 11.33 14.57 -1.05
N ARG A 182 11.30 15.38 0.01
CA ARG A 182 10.29 15.32 1.05
C ARG A 182 9.10 16.25 0.76
N ASP A 183 9.27 17.15 -0.19
CA ASP A 183 8.25 18.15 -0.53
C ASP A 183 7.10 17.54 -1.34
N VAL A 184 5.97 18.24 -1.36
CA VAL A 184 4.79 17.82 -2.12
C VAL A 184 4.96 18.29 -3.56
N HIS A 185 5.22 17.34 -4.46
CA HIS A 185 5.32 17.62 -5.88
C HIS A 185 3.92 17.70 -6.54
N VAL A 186 3.74 18.56 -7.55
CA VAL A 186 2.45 18.77 -8.24
C VAL A 186 1.86 17.49 -8.83
N THR A 187 2.71 16.56 -9.29
CA THR A 187 2.27 15.27 -9.84
C THR A 187 1.78 14.27 -8.81
N HIS A 188 1.92 14.56 -7.50
CA HIS A 188 1.29 13.76 -6.44
C HIS A 188 -0.24 13.80 -6.52
N TYR A 189 -0.81 14.83 -7.14
CA TYR A 189 -2.24 15.00 -7.26
C TYR A 189 -2.93 13.74 -7.80
N GLY A 190 -3.93 13.23 -7.05
CA GLY A 190 -4.70 12.05 -7.43
C GLY A 190 -3.94 10.72 -7.33
N ARG A 191 -2.66 10.73 -6.96
CA ARG A 191 -1.76 9.56 -6.96
C ARG A 191 -1.26 9.22 -5.57
N VAL A 192 -0.73 10.21 -4.87
CA VAL A 192 -0.17 10.09 -3.53
C VAL A 192 -0.81 11.18 -2.67
N CYS A 193 -1.28 10.80 -1.49
CA CYS A 193 -1.92 11.75 -0.59
C CYS A 193 -0.91 12.79 -0.09
N PRO A 194 -1.18 14.10 -0.24
CA PRO A 194 -0.30 15.15 0.24
C PRO A 194 -0.37 15.38 1.75
N ILE A 195 -1.40 14.81 2.42
CA ILE A 195 -1.68 15.02 3.85
C ILE A 195 -1.13 13.87 4.70
N GLU A 196 -1.31 12.63 4.25
CA GLU A 196 -0.98 11.45 5.06
C GLU A 196 0.49 11.04 4.88
N THR A 197 1.32 11.52 5.79
CA THR A 197 2.72 11.11 5.99
C THR A 197 3.03 11.03 7.48
N PRO A 198 3.94 10.14 7.94
CA PRO A 198 4.41 10.16 9.31
C PRO A 198 5.08 11.50 9.66
N GLU A 199 4.90 11.92 10.91
CA GLU A 199 5.62 13.05 11.49
C GLU A 199 7.08 12.68 11.79
N GLY A 200 7.95 13.69 11.87
CA GLY A 200 9.35 13.53 12.26
C GLY A 200 10.26 13.11 11.10
N PRO A 201 11.26 12.22 11.32
CA PRO A 201 12.36 12.03 10.39
C PRO A 201 11.98 11.39 9.05
N ASN A 202 10.80 10.77 8.97
CA ASN A 202 10.30 10.08 7.77
C ASN A 202 9.31 10.92 6.95
N ILE A 203 9.08 12.18 7.31
CA ILE A 203 8.15 13.06 6.59
C ILE A 203 8.49 13.11 5.08
N GLY A 204 7.48 12.91 4.23
CA GLY A 204 7.60 12.90 2.77
C GLY A 204 8.27 11.66 2.16
N LEU A 205 8.95 10.84 2.97
CA LEU A 205 9.62 9.60 2.53
C LEU A 205 8.68 8.39 2.57
N ILE A 206 7.63 8.48 3.37
CA ILE A 206 6.58 7.48 3.49
C ILE A 206 5.26 8.20 3.25
N ASN A 207 4.58 7.84 2.17
CA ASN A 207 3.30 8.43 1.82
C ASN A 207 2.27 7.32 1.62
N SER A 208 0.99 7.68 1.65
CA SER A 208 -0.10 6.75 1.35
C SER A 208 -0.66 7.01 -0.05
N LEU A 209 -1.05 5.93 -0.76
CA LEU A 209 -1.73 6.05 -2.05
C LEU A 209 -3.06 6.79 -1.89
N ALA A 210 -3.38 7.64 -2.86
CA ALA A 210 -4.68 8.30 -2.93
C ALA A 210 -5.81 7.26 -3.21
N LEU A 211 -7.07 7.66 -3.02
CA LEU A 211 -8.23 6.74 -3.09
C LEU A 211 -8.29 5.94 -4.39
N TYR A 212 -8.31 6.63 -5.54
CA TYR A 212 -8.49 6.00 -6.85
C TYR A 212 -7.17 5.71 -7.59
N ALA A 213 -6.03 5.96 -6.94
CA ALA A 213 -4.73 5.72 -7.52
C ALA A 213 -4.53 4.22 -7.81
N ARG A 214 -3.97 3.91 -8.98
CA ARG A 214 -3.60 2.54 -9.37
C ARG A 214 -2.20 2.51 -9.97
N LEU A 215 -1.62 1.32 -10.03
CA LEU A 215 -0.36 1.08 -10.73
C LEU A 215 -0.65 0.58 -12.15
N ASN A 216 0.10 1.07 -13.11
CA ASN A 216 0.06 0.55 -14.47
C ASN A 216 1.01 -0.64 -14.68
N GLU A 217 1.02 -1.20 -15.89
CA GLU A 217 1.86 -2.36 -16.23
C GLU A 217 3.36 -2.13 -16.03
N TYR A 218 3.80 -0.87 -16.02
CA TYR A 218 5.20 -0.46 -15.83
C TYR A 218 5.53 -0.05 -14.39
N GLY A 219 4.54 -0.05 -13.48
CA GLY A 219 4.68 0.34 -12.08
C GLY A 219 4.65 1.86 -11.82
N PHE A 220 4.18 2.67 -12.78
CA PHE A 220 3.89 4.09 -12.54
C PHE A 220 2.49 4.25 -11.97
N ILE A 221 2.32 5.28 -11.13
CA ILE A 221 1.03 5.58 -10.51
C ILE A 221 0.17 6.39 -11.49
N GLU A 222 -1.05 5.92 -11.71
CA GLU A 222 -2.06 6.56 -12.54
C GLU A 222 -3.27 6.97 -11.70
N THR A 223 -4.00 7.96 -12.18
CA THR A 223 -5.23 8.44 -11.56
C THR A 223 -6.31 8.58 -12.64
N PRO A 224 -7.60 8.32 -12.31
CA PRO A 224 -8.66 8.35 -13.31
C PRO A 224 -9.16 9.76 -13.58
N TYR A 225 -9.48 10.03 -14.84
CA TYR A 225 -10.10 11.27 -15.31
C TYR A 225 -11.26 10.95 -16.25
N ARG A 226 -12.28 11.82 -16.26
CA ARG A 226 -13.41 11.77 -17.19
C ARG A 226 -13.05 12.52 -18.46
N ARG A 227 -13.26 11.90 -19.62
CA ARG A 227 -12.99 12.53 -20.92
C ARG A 227 -14.01 13.62 -21.22
N VAL A 228 -13.55 14.77 -21.71
CA VAL A 228 -14.39 15.88 -22.17
C VAL A 228 -14.29 15.94 -23.70
N ARG A 229 -15.45 15.92 -24.38
CA ARG A 229 -15.55 16.04 -25.85
C ARG A 229 -16.49 17.19 -26.17
N ASP A 230 -16.01 18.15 -26.95
CA ASP A 230 -16.80 19.32 -27.39
C ASP A 230 -17.52 20.03 -26.23
N GLY A 231 -16.80 20.25 -25.11
CA GLY A 231 -17.33 20.89 -23.90
C GLY A 231 -18.29 20.04 -23.05
N LYS A 232 -18.59 18.80 -23.47
CA LYS A 232 -19.42 17.84 -22.72
C LYS A 232 -18.56 16.82 -21.96
N VAL A 233 -18.77 16.72 -20.66
CA VAL A 233 -18.11 15.75 -19.80
C VAL A 233 -18.77 14.39 -19.97
N THR A 234 -18.02 13.41 -20.46
CA THR A 234 -18.50 12.06 -20.70
C THR A 234 -18.42 11.18 -19.44
N MET A 235 -18.93 9.95 -19.52
CA MET A 235 -18.74 8.92 -18.49
C MET A 235 -17.60 7.95 -18.85
N GLU A 236 -16.86 8.22 -19.92
CA GLU A 236 -15.65 7.47 -20.28
C GLU A 236 -14.53 7.88 -19.32
N ILE A 237 -13.96 6.91 -18.61
CA ILE A 237 -12.89 7.11 -17.62
C ILE A 237 -11.58 6.58 -18.20
N ASP A 238 -10.61 7.47 -18.34
CA ASP A 238 -9.25 7.13 -18.72
C ASP A 238 -8.31 7.34 -17.52
N TYR A 239 -7.42 6.40 -17.30
CA TYR A 239 -6.38 6.55 -16.29
C TYR A 239 -5.13 7.11 -16.95
N LEU A 240 -4.63 8.21 -16.40
CA LEU A 240 -3.47 8.90 -16.94
C LEU A 240 -2.30 8.81 -15.97
N SER A 241 -1.13 8.46 -16.50
CA SER A 241 0.13 8.58 -15.79
C SER A 241 0.55 10.05 -15.65
N ALA A 242 1.46 10.33 -14.73
CA ALA A 242 1.97 11.70 -14.54
C ALA A 242 2.61 12.29 -15.82
N ILE A 243 3.09 11.44 -16.73
CA ILE A 243 3.73 11.84 -17.99
C ILE A 243 2.67 12.23 -19.02
N GLU A 244 1.56 11.51 -19.05
CA GLU A 244 0.45 11.77 -19.98
C GLU A 244 -0.38 12.96 -19.52
N GLU A 245 -0.58 13.10 -18.20
CA GLU A 245 -1.33 14.20 -17.59
C GLU A 245 -0.83 15.56 -18.06
N GLY A 246 0.49 15.78 -18.09
CA GLY A 246 1.09 17.07 -18.47
C GLY A 246 0.81 17.52 -19.91
N LYS A 247 0.25 16.65 -20.76
CA LYS A 247 -0.13 16.98 -22.16
C LYS A 247 -1.54 17.55 -22.28
N TYR A 248 -2.37 17.41 -21.24
CA TYR A 248 -3.78 17.73 -21.29
C TYR A 248 -4.14 18.85 -20.33
N ILE A 249 -5.26 19.54 -20.64
CA ILE A 249 -5.87 20.53 -19.76
C ILE A 249 -7.01 19.87 -18.98
N ILE A 250 -6.91 19.91 -17.65
CA ILE A 250 -7.76 19.12 -16.75
C ILE A 250 -8.56 20.03 -15.82
N ALA A 251 -9.89 19.96 -15.92
CA ALA A 251 -10.81 20.71 -15.05
C ALA A 251 -10.96 20.07 -13.66
N GLN A 252 -11.22 20.91 -12.66
CA GLN A 252 -11.47 20.48 -11.29
C GLN A 252 -12.81 19.73 -11.15
N ALA A 253 -12.90 18.83 -10.17
CA ALA A 253 -14.11 18.03 -9.91
C ALA A 253 -15.37 18.85 -9.58
N ASN A 254 -15.20 20.05 -9.03
CA ASN A 254 -16.26 20.97 -8.61
C ASN A 254 -16.69 21.95 -9.72
N ALA A 255 -16.16 21.83 -10.94
CA ALA A 255 -16.59 22.65 -12.06
C ALA A 255 -18.10 22.51 -12.30
N ALA A 256 -18.79 23.62 -12.51
CA ALA A 256 -20.23 23.63 -12.68
C ALA A 256 -20.64 22.98 -14.01
N LEU A 257 -21.66 22.11 -13.97
CA LEU A 257 -22.19 21.38 -15.11
C LEU A 257 -23.68 21.67 -15.30
N ASP A 258 -24.13 21.70 -16.55
CA ASP A 258 -25.56 21.73 -16.87
C ASP A 258 -26.20 20.34 -16.74
N LYS A 259 -27.52 20.26 -16.94
CA LYS A 259 -28.28 18.99 -16.88
C LYS A 259 -27.86 17.97 -17.94
N GLU A 260 -27.19 18.41 -19.00
CA GLU A 260 -26.75 17.60 -20.12
C GLU A 260 -25.27 17.18 -19.99
N GLY A 261 -24.60 17.63 -18.92
CA GLY A 261 -23.21 17.35 -18.58
C GLY A 261 -22.19 18.25 -19.27
N ARG A 262 -22.58 19.43 -19.76
CA ARG A 262 -21.66 20.43 -20.32
C ARG A 262 -21.16 21.38 -19.25
N LEU A 263 -19.92 21.83 -19.40
CA LEU A 263 -19.31 22.81 -18.51
C LEU A 263 -20.02 24.16 -18.64
N THR A 264 -20.48 24.70 -17.52
CA THR A 264 -21.15 26.00 -17.46
C THR A 264 -20.18 27.05 -16.93
N GLY A 265 -19.89 28.07 -17.74
CA GLY A 265 -19.01 29.17 -17.38
C GLY A 265 -18.13 29.59 -18.55
N ASP A 266 -17.92 30.90 -18.71
CA ASP A 266 -17.06 31.43 -19.78
C ASP A 266 -15.59 31.05 -19.55
N LEU A 267 -15.18 31.00 -18.27
CA LEU A 267 -13.86 30.56 -17.82
C LEU A 267 -14.01 29.54 -16.71
N VAL A 268 -13.37 28.38 -16.89
CA VAL A 268 -13.37 27.26 -15.96
C VAL A 268 -11.96 27.09 -15.39
N SER A 269 -11.88 26.84 -14.08
CA SER A 269 -10.62 26.53 -13.40
C SER A 269 -10.11 25.16 -13.83
N ALA A 270 -8.94 25.15 -14.44
CA ALA A 270 -8.28 23.96 -14.93
C ALA A 270 -6.80 23.97 -14.56
N ARG A 271 -6.13 22.84 -14.82
CA ARG A 271 -4.70 22.70 -14.63
C ARG A 271 -4.05 22.32 -15.95
N GLU A 272 -2.95 22.98 -16.24
CA GLU A 272 -2.11 22.73 -17.40
C GLU A 272 -0.66 22.65 -16.92
N ARG A 273 0.02 21.52 -17.18
CA ARG A 273 1.43 21.29 -16.79
C ARG A 273 1.75 21.58 -15.31
N GLY A 274 0.78 21.36 -14.42
CA GLY A 274 0.94 21.58 -12.98
C GLY A 274 0.58 22.99 -12.49
N GLU A 275 0.34 23.95 -13.39
CA GLU A 275 -0.11 25.28 -13.02
C GLU A 275 -1.63 25.40 -13.10
N SER A 276 -2.22 26.23 -12.24
CA SER A 276 -3.66 26.50 -12.22
C SER A 276 -3.97 27.66 -13.16
N VAL A 277 -4.82 27.42 -14.15
CA VAL A 277 -5.17 28.36 -15.22
C VAL A 277 -6.69 28.47 -15.37
N LEU A 278 -7.15 29.63 -15.84
CA LEU A 278 -8.55 29.83 -16.23
C LEU A 278 -8.64 29.75 -17.74
N VAL A 279 -9.38 28.76 -18.23
CA VAL A 279 -9.51 28.47 -19.67
C VAL A 279 -10.96 28.35 -20.07
N THR A 280 -11.23 28.46 -21.36
CA THR A 280 -12.58 28.29 -21.91
C THR A 280 -12.97 26.81 -21.96
N ALA A 281 -14.27 26.53 -21.85
CA ALA A 281 -14.81 25.18 -21.74
C ALA A 281 -14.48 24.24 -22.92
N ASP A 282 -14.22 24.81 -24.10
CA ASP A 282 -13.86 24.11 -25.34
C ASP A 282 -12.42 23.56 -25.35
N THR A 283 -11.52 24.18 -24.58
CA THR A 283 -10.12 23.72 -24.47
C THR A 283 -9.92 22.58 -23.47
N ILE A 284 -10.90 22.35 -22.59
CA ILE A 284 -10.80 21.33 -21.54
C ILE A 284 -10.94 19.94 -22.18
N GLN A 285 -10.00 19.06 -21.88
CA GLN A 285 -9.94 17.70 -22.45
C GLN A 285 -10.31 16.62 -21.43
N TYR A 286 -10.08 16.88 -20.15
CA TYR A 286 -10.38 15.96 -19.06
C TYR A 286 -10.93 16.70 -17.84
N MET A 287 -11.61 15.95 -16.96
CA MET A 287 -12.11 16.44 -15.68
C MET A 287 -11.86 15.38 -14.60
N ASP A 288 -11.55 15.82 -13.38
CA ASP A 288 -11.46 14.97 -12.21
C ASP A 288 -12.74 14.12 -11.98
N VAL A 289 -12.59 12.90 -11.44
CA VAL A 289 -13.73 12.00 -11.20
C VAL A 289 -14.46 12.35 -9.90
N SER A 290 -13.71 12.71 -8.86
CA SER A 290 -14.24 12.98 -7.52
C SER A 290 -13.36 13.98 -6.78
N PRO A 291 -13.93 14.90 -5.98
CA PRO A 291 -13.12 15.78 -5.12
C PRO A 291 -12.23 15.01 -4.13
N ALA A 292 -12.67 13.83 -3.68
CA ALA A 292 -11.93 13.00 -2.74
C ALA A 292 -10.73 12.28 -3.38
N GLN A 293 -10.56 12.34 -4.71
CA GLN A 293 -9.49 11.60 -5.40
C GLN A 293 -8.07 12.02 -4.98
N ILE A 294 -7.91 13.22 -4.41
CA ILE A 294 -6.62 13.80 -4.03
C ILE A 294 -6.08 13.17 -2.73
N VAL A 295 -6.97 12.70 -1.87
CA VAL A 295 -6.63 12.27 -0.51
C VAL A 295 -6.58 10.74 -0.41
N SER A 296 -5.95 10.26 0.67
CA SER A 296 -5.90 8.84 1.04
C SER A 296 -7.17 8.41 1.77
N VAL A 297 -7.27 7.09 2.05
CA VAL A 297 -8.36 6.51 2.83
C VAL A 297 -8.51 7.19 4.20
N ALA A 298 -7.43 7.36 4.97
CA ALA A 298 -7.50 7.96 6.31
C ALA A 298 -7.92 9.44 6.25
N ALA A 299 -7.30 10.24 5.38
CA ALA A 299 -7.66 11.65 5.25
C ALA A 299 -9.11 11.82 4.74
N SER A 300 -9.59 10.91 3.88
CA SER A 300 -10.97 10.96 3.37
C SER A 300 -12.04 10.64 4.42
N LEU A 301 -11.67 10.09 5.58
CA LEU A 301 -12.58 9.82 6.69
C LEU A 301 -12.75 11.03 7.62
N VAL A 302 -11.97 12.10 7.44
CA VAL A 302 -12.10 13.34 8.21
C VAL A 302 -13.25 14.17 7.62
N PRO A 303 -14.37 14.37 8.33
CA PRO A 303 -15.43 15.26 7.86
C PRO A 303 -14.97 16.71 7.92
N PHE A 304 -15.46 17.54 6.99
CA PHE A 304 -15.11 18.96 6.88
C PHE A 304 -13.61 19.24 6.71
N LEU A 305 -12.87 18.31 6.11
CA LEU A 305 -11.43 18.42 5.85
C LEU A 305 -11.04 19.74 5.18
N GLU A 306 -11.90 20.31 4.34
CA GLU A 306 -11.71 21.59 3.66
C GLU A 306 -11.67 22.82 4.60
N HIS A 307 -12.09 22.66 5.86
CA HIS A 307 -12.04 23.70 6.89
C HIS A 307 -10.86 23.53 7.86
N ASP A 308 -10.12 22.43 7.76
CA ASP A 308 -8.98 22.13 8.63
C ASP A 308 -7.66 22.57 7.99
N ASP A 309 -6.73 23.07 8.82
CA ASP A 309 -5.36 23.27 8.39
C ASP A 309 -4.69 21.93 8.03
N ALA A 310 -3.85 21.94 7.00
CA ALA A 310 -3.20 20.72 6.49
C ALA A 310 -2.38 19.98 7.57
N ASN A 311 -1.74 20.69 8.50
CA ASN A 311 -0.98 20.04 9.57
C ASN A 311 -1.90 19.32 10.56
N ARG A 312 -3.08 19.91 10.85
CA ARG A 312 -4.07 19.29 11.74
C ARG A 312 -4.75 18.10 11.09
N ALA A 313 -5.03 18.19 9.79
CA ALA A 313 -5.49 17.06 9.00
C ALA A 313 -4.48 15.89 8.99
N LEU A 314 -3.18 16.19 8.85
CA LEU A 314 -2.10 15.19 8.92
C LEU A 314 -2.08 14.50 10.28
N MET A 315 -2.12 15.28 11.37
CA MET A 315 -2.16 14.73 12.73
C MET A 315 -3.42 13.87 12.93
N GLY A 316 -4.59 14.36 12.49
CA GLY A 316 -5.86 13.64 12.58
C GLY A 316 -5.82 12.28 11.87
N ALA A 317 -5.38 12.26 10.61
CA ALA A 317 -5.24 11.02 9.83
C ALA A 317 -4.25 10.03 10.49
N ASN A 318 -3.16 10.53 11.07
CA ASN A 318 -2.18 9.70 11.78
C ASN A 318 -2.70 9.16 13.12
N MET A 319 -3.48 9.95 13.86
CA MET A 319 -4.07 9.55 15.14
C MET A 319 -5.19 8.53 14.96
N GLN A 320 -5.99 8.63 13.89
CA GLN A 320 -7.03 7.64 13.58
C GLN A 320 -6.47 6.20 13.47
N ARG A 321 -5.26 6.03 12.93
CA ARG A 321 -4.60 4.72 12.81
C ARG A 321 -4.22 4.10 14.17
N GLN A 322 -4.15 4.92 15.21
CA GLN A 322 -3.75 4.51 16.57
C GLN A 322 -4.95 4.24 17.49
N ALA A 323 -6.17 4.50 17.03
CA ALA A 323 -7.38 4.29 17.81
C ALA A 323 -7.58 2.80 18.11
N VAL A 324 -7.56 2.43 19.39
CA VAL A 324 -7.76 1.03 19.82
C VAL A 324 -9.26 0.68 19.79
N PRO A 325 -9.64 -0.51 19.29
CA PRO A 325 -11.02 -0.97 19.31
C PRO A 325 -11.61 -1.00 20.72
N VAL A 326 -12.72 -0.28 20.91
CA VAL A 326 -13.50 -0.31 22.14
C VAL A 326 -14.40 -1.55 22.21
N LEU A 327 -14.84 -1.89 23.42
CA LEU A 327 -15.72 -3.02 23.70
C LEU A 327 -17.02 -2.97 22.90
N ARG A 328 -17.55 -1.76 22.69
CA ARG A 328 -18.79 -1.50 21.95
C ARG A 328 -18.55 -0.40 20.91
N PRO A 329 -18.13 -0.75 19.68
CA PRO A 329 -18.02 0.22 18.59
C PRO A 329 -19.37 0.91 18.34
N GLU A 330 -19.32 2.20 18.00
CA GLU A 330 -20.49 3.00 17.65
C GLU A 330 -20.16 3.76 16.36
N LYS A 331 -21.00 3.63 15.34
CA LYS A 331 -20.81 4.36 14.08
C LYS A 331 -20.77 5.87 14.30
N ALA A 332 -19.97 6.57 13.51
CA ALA A 332 -19.87 8.02 13.58
C ALA A 332 -21.22 8.68 13.18
N PHE A 333 -21.68 9.66 13.96
CA PHE A 333 -22.87 10.44 13.59
C PHE A 333 -22.60 11.38 12.42
N VAL A 334 -21.36 11.84 12.30
CA VAL A 334 -20.88 12.67 11.19
C VAL A 334 -19.80 11.88 10.48
N GLY A 335 -20.11 11.42 9.27
CA GLY A 335 -19.20 10.64 8.42
C GLY A 335 -19.14 11.20 7.00
N THR A 336 -18.35 10.53 6.17
CA THR A 336 -18.02 10.93 4.79
C THR A 336 -18.60 9.99 3.73
N GLY A 337 -19.03 8.79 4.14
CA GLY A 337 -19.49 7.70 3.27
C GLY A 337 -18.38 6.70 2.92
N ILE A 338 -17.12 6.98 3.23
CA ILE A 338 -15.97 6.09 2.99
C ILE A 338 -15.85 5.01 4.07
N GLU A 339 -16.56 5.15 5.20
CA GLU A 339 -16.51 4.24 6.35
C GLU A 339 -16.90 2.83 5.97
N ARG A 340 -17.98 2.66 5.19
CA ARG A 340 -18.47 1.35 4.73
C ARG A 340 -17.49 0.67 3.79
N VAL A 341 -16.96 1.41 2.82
CA VAL A 341 -15.97 0.87 1.87
C VAL A 341 -14.71 0.45 2.61
N SER A 342 -14.24 1.28 3.55
CA SER A 342 -13.08 0.98 4.38
C SER A 342 -13.29 -0.25 5.26
N ALA A 343 -14.46 -0.44 5.85
CA ALA A 343 -14.75 -1.62 6.67
C ALA A 343 -14.81 -2.91 5.85
N ILE A 344 -15.39 -2.86 4.64
CA ILE A 344 -15.50 -4.01 3.75
C ILE A 344 -14.13 -4.39 3.17
N ASP A 345 -13.41 -3.41 2.61
CA ASP A 345 -12.14 -3.64 1.93
C ASP A 345 -10.99 -4.01 2.90
N SER A 346 -11.15 -3.77 4.21
CA SER A 346 -10.17 -4.21 5.20
C SER A 346 -10.14 -5.73 5.36
N GLY A 347 -11.25 -6.40 5.04
CA GLY A 347 -11.46 -7.82 5.32
C GLY A 347 -11.73 -8.13 6.79
N THR A 348 -11.99 -7.12 7.63
CA THR A 348 -12.32 -7.31 9.05
C THR A 348 -13.77 -7.74 9.25
N VAL A 349 -14.68 -7.22 8.44
CA VAL A 349 -16.09 -7.63 8.39
C VAL A 349 -16.25 -8.90 7.55
N VAL A 350 -17.31 -9.66 7.82
CA VAL A 350 -17.67 -10.84 7.01
C VAL A 350 -18.76 -10.44 6.03
N THR A 351 -18.51 -10.61 4.74
CA THR A 351 -19.47 -10.35 3.66
C THR A 351 -20.05 -11.64 3.09
N ALA A 352 -21.28 -11.56 2.59
CA ALA A 352 -21.96 -12.65 1.93
C ALA A 352 -21.41 -12.85 0.51
N ASN A 353 -20.88 -14.03 0.23
CA ASN A 353 -20.40 -14.39 -1.11
C ASN A 353 -21.54 -14.52 -2.12
N ARG A 354 -22.70 -14.97 -1.65
CA ARG A 354 -23.92 -15.22 -2.43
C ARG A 354 -25.14 -14.72 -1.66
N GLY A 355 -26.16 -14.30 -2.40
CA GLY A 355 -27.46 -13.94 -1.85
C GLY A 355 -28.24 -15.15 -1.36
N GLY A 356 -29.05 -14.96 -0.32
CA GLY A 356 -29.77 -16.05 0.30
C GLY A 356 -30.60 -15.64 1.51
N VAL A 357 -31.10 -16.65 2.22
CA VAL A 357 -31.84 -16.50 3.48
C VAL A 357 -31.00 -17.07 4.61
N VAL A 358 -30.87 -16.30 5.68
CA VAL A 358 -30.12 -16.71 6.87
C VAL A 358 -30.87 -17.82 7.61
N ASP A 359 -30.33 -19.03 7.61
CA ASP A 359 -30.97 -20.22 8.20
C ASP A 359 -30.63 -20.40 9.68
N TYR A 360 -29.38 -20.12 10.04
CA TYR A 360 -28.85 -20.24 11.41
C TYR A 360 -27.87 -19.11 11.72
N VAL A 361 -27.97 -18.54 12.93
CA VAL A 361 -27.06 -17.51 13.44
C VAL A 361 -26.66 -17.89 14.86
N ASP A 362 -25.36 -17.85 15.12
CA ASP A 362 -24.79 -18.00 16.44
C ASP A 362 -23.57 -17.08 16.57
N ALA A 363 -23.04 -16.94 17.79
CA ALA A 363 -21.88 -16.11 18.06
C ALA A 363 -20.62 -16.59 17.32
N THR A 364 -20.55 -17.86 16.89
CA THR A 364 -19.37 -18.47 16.26
C THR A 364 -19.53 -18.72 14.76
N ARG A 365 -20.75 -18.84 14.25
CA ARG A 365 -20.99 -19.14 12.83
C ARG A 365 -22.35 -18.63 12.36
N ILE A 366 -22.42 -18.34 11.06
CA ILE A 366 -23.63 -17.97 10.33
C ILE A 366 -23.81 -18.94 9.18
N VAL A 367 -25.02 -19.45 8.99
CA VAL A 367 -25.37 -20.35 7.89
C VAL A 367 -26.42 -19.68 7.02
N VAL A 368 -26.10 -19.53 5.74
CA VAL A 368 -26.95 -18.89 4.73
C VAL A 368 -27.37 -19.95 3.73
N ARG A 369 -28.68 -20.10 3.53
CA ARG A 369 -29.23 -20.90 2.45
C ARG A 369 -29.26 -20.06 1.19
N VAL A 370 -28.49 -20.47 0.20
CA VAL A 370 -28.25 -19.71 -1.02
C VAL A 370 -29.52 -19.72 -1.89
N ASN A 371 -29.77 -18.62 -2.60
CA ASN A 371 -30.86 -18.58 -3.57
C ASN A 371 -30.59 -19.54 -4.74
N ASP A 372 -31.62 -20.25 -5.21
CA ASP A 372 -31.51 -21.22 -6.31
C ASP A 372 -30.93 -20.62 -7.60
N ALA A 373 -31.11 -19.32 -7.83
CA ALA A 373 -30.56 -18.59 -8.98
C ALA A 373 -29.03 -18.41 -8.93
N GLU A 374 -28.44 -18.37 -7.73
CA GLU A 374 -27.00 -18.21 -7.51
C GLU A 374 -26.30 -19.54 -7.18
N ALA A 375 -27.07 -20.61 -6.96
CA ALA A 375 -26.57 -21.95 -6.74
C ALA A 375 -26.09 -22.58 -8.06
N GLN A 376 -24.81 -22.91 -8.16
CA GLN A 376 -24.29 -23.65 -9.31
C GLN A 376 -24.63 -25.14 -9.19
N ALA A 377 -24.94 -25.78 -10.31
CA ALA A 377 -25.27 -27.20 -10.35
C ALA A 377 -24.06 -28.06 -9.89
N GLY A 378 -24.22 -28.78 -8.78
CA GLY A 378 -23.19 -29.61 -8.17
C GLY A 378 -22.56 -29.04 -6.90
N GLU A 379 -22.88 -27.79 -6.53
CA GLU A 379 -22.45 -27.19 -5.27
C GLU A 379 -23.48 -27.40 -4.15
N VAL A 380 -22.99 -27.39 -2.91
CA VAL A 380 -23.85 -27.34 -1.72
C VAL A 380 -24.50 -25.96 -1.67
N GLY A 381 -25.84 -25.91 -1.72
CA GLY A 381 -26.63 -24.67 -1.69
C GLY A 381 -26.67 -23.95 -0.33
N VAL A 382 -25.61 -24.11 0.47
CA VAL A 382 -25.50 -23.56 1.82
C VAL A 382 -24.10 -22.99 1.99
N ASP A 383 -24.02 -21.72 2.37
CA ASP A 383 -22.79 -21.04 2.75
C ASP A 383 -22.65 -21.00 4.27
N ILE A 384 -21.47 -21.38 4.78
CA ILE A 384 -21.15 -21.36 6.20
C ILE A 384 -20.01 -20.37 6.44
N TYR A 385 -20.29 -19.33 7.22
CA TYR A 385 -19.32 -18.32 7.63
C TYR A 385 -18.92 -18.55 9.08
N ASN A 386 -17.66 -18.92 9.31
CA ASN A 386 -17.11 -19.07 10.66
C ASN A 386 -16.53 -17.73 11.13
N LEU A 387 -16.90 -17.31 12.33
CA LEU A 387 -16.52 -16.02 12.91
C LEU A 387 -15.28 -16.15 13.79
N ILE A 388 -14.39 -15.17 13.71
CA ILE A 388 -13.20 -15.06 14.56
C ILE A 388 -13.62 -14.56 15.94
N LYS A 389 -13.23 -15.28 17.01
CA LYS A 389 -13.56 -14.92 18.40
C LYS A 389 -12.28 -14.71 19.21
N TYR A 390 -12.17 -13.53 19.82
CA TYR A 390 -11.15 -13.19 20.82
C TYR A 390 -9.73 -13.60 20.41
N GLN A 391 -9.34 -13.20 19.20
CA GLN A 391 -8.00 -13.46 18.68
C GLN A 391 -7.08 -12.27 18.96
N ARG A 392 -5.84 -12.55 19.34
CA ARG A 392 -4.81 -11.53 19.55
C ARG A 392 -4.37 -10.90 18.22
N SER A 393 -4.28 -9.58 18.18
CA SER A 393 -3.60 -8.84 17.09
C SER A 393 -2.09 -8.71 17.32
N ASN A 394 -1.36 -8.17 16.35
CA ASN A 394 0.07 -7.84 16.53
C ASN A 394 0.34 -6.78 17.62
N GLN A 395 -0.63 -5.92 17.93
CA GLN A 395 -0.53 -4.85 18.94
C GLN A 395 -1.23 -5.24 20.26
N ASN A 396 -1.44 -6.54 20.51
CA ASN A 396 -2.11 -7.08 21.69
C ASN A 396 -3.57 -6.57 21.88
N THR A 397 -4.20 -6.08 20.82
CA THR A 397 -5.62 -5.73 20.80
C THR A 397 -6.48 -6.96 20.46
N ASN A 398 -7.79 -6.80 20.59
CA ASN A 398 -8.77 -7.87 20.36
C ASN A 398 -9.34 -7.83 18.93
N ILE A 399 -9.20 -8.93 18.20
CA ILE A 399 -9.90 -9.20 16.94
C ILE A 399 -11.09 -10.11 17.25
N HIS A 400 -12.30 -9.56 17.12
CA HIS A 400 -13.54 -10.25 17.44
C HIS A 400 -14.63 -9.88 16.44
N GLN A 401 -15.31 -10.90 15.91
CA GLN A 401 -16.43 -10.75 15.00
C GLN A 401 -17.76 -11.04 15.69
N ARG A 402 -18.78 -10.27 15.32
CA ARG A 402 -20.13 -10.28 15.91
C ARG A 402 -21.17 -10.38 14.79
N PRO A 403 -22.07 -11.37 14.81
CA PRO A 403 -23.12 -11.46 13.81
C PRO A 403 -24.07 -10.26 13.93
N ILE A 404 -24.46 -9.68 12.80
CA ILE A 404 -25.42 -8.57 12.74
C ILE A 404 -26.78 -9.00 12.18
N VAL A 405 -26.79 -10.05 11.36
CA VAL A 405 -28.00 -10.62 10.78
C VAL A 405 -28.75 -11.50 11.79
N LYS A 406 -30.05 -11.65 11.58
CA LYS A 406 -30.95 -12.53 12.32
C LYS A 406 -31.41 -13.67 11.45
N ARG A 407 -31.86 -14.75 12.09
CA ARG A 407 -32.46 -15.88 11.40
C ARG A 407 -33.70 -15.42 10.63
N GLY A 408 -33.76 -15.76 9.35
CA GLY A 408 -34.84 -15.38 8.43
C GLY A 408 -34.57 -14.11 7.63
N ASP A 409 -33.48 -13.39 7.91
CA ASP A 409 -33.11 -12.22 7.10
C ASP A 409 -32.74 -12.64 5.67
N ILE A 410 -33.14 -11.81 4.70
CA ILE A 410 -32.81 -11.97 3.29
C ILE A 410 -31.62 -11.08 3.00
N ILE A 411 -30.54 -11.66 2.49
CA ILE A 411 -29.29 -10.96 2.19
C ILE A 411 -28.96 -11.05 0.70
N ALA A 412 -28.34 -10.02 0.17
CA ALA A 412 -27.77 -9.99 -1.17
C ALA A 412 -26.27 -10.33 -1.15
N LYS A 413 -25.74 -10.68 -2.31
CA LYS A 413 -24.30 -10.81 -2.51
C LYS A 413 -23.59 -9.50 -2.16
N GLY A 414 -22.59 -9.57 -1.30
CA GLY A 414 -21.80 -8.44 -0.82
C GLY A 414 -22.31 -7.80 0.47
N ASP A 415 -23.48 -8.20 0.97
CA ASP A 415 -23.98 -7.68 2.24
C ASP A 415 -23.10 -8.12 3.41
N VAL A 416 -22.93 -7.24 4.38
CA VAL A 416 -22.20 -7.55 5.62
C VAL A 416 -23.08 -8.43 6.51
N VAL A 417 -22.57 -9.59 6.91
CA VAL A 417 -23.28 -10.54 7.79
C VAL A 417 -22.75 -10.53 9.22
N ALA A 418 -21.49 -10.13 9.41
CA ALA A 418 -20.90 -9.93 10.73
C ALA A 418 -19.93 -8.74 10.73
N ASP A 419 -20.02 -7.93 11.77
CA ASP A 419 -19.06 -6.88 12.07
C ASP A 419 -17.78 -7.49 12.66
N GLY A 420 -16.65 -6.82 12.46
CA GLY A 420 -15.39 -7.11 13.14
C GLY A 420 -15.08 -6.12 14.27
N ALA A 421 -13.78 -5.96 14.55
CA ALA A 421 -13.28 -4.98 15.50
C ALA A 421 -13.39 -3.57 14.92
N SER A 422 -13.83 -2.59 15.73
CA SER A 422 -14.04 -1.20 15.30
C SER A 422 -14.95 -1.05 14.07
N THR A 423 -16.02 -1.86 14.00
CA THR A 423 -17.08 -1.71 12.99
C THR A 423 -18.45 -1.85 13.62
N ASP A 424 -19.42 -1.12 13.08
CA ASP A 424 -20.83 -1.12 13.50
C ASP A 424 -21.73 -1.06 12.27
N LEU A 425 -22.55 -2.10 12.06
CA LEU A 425 -23.47 -2.27 10.92
C LEU A 425 -22.77 -2.13 9.55
N GLY A 426 -21.56 -2.67 9.44
CA GLY A 426 -20.75 -2.64 8.23
C GLY A 426 -20.06 -1.30 7.96
N GLU A 427 -20.11 -0.34 8.90
CA GLU A 427 -19.37 0.93 8.83
C GLU A 427 -18.19 0.91 9.80
N LEU A 428 -17.10 1.57 9.41
CA LEU A 428 -15.94 1.77 10.28
C LEU A 428 -16.33 2.64 11.49
N ALA A 429 -16.07 2.13 12.68
CA ALA A 429 -16.40 2.73 13.97
C ALA A 429 -15.18 2.68 14.89
N LEU A 430 -14.25 3.62 14.69
CA LEU A 430 -12.98 3.68 15.43
C LEU A 430 -13.13 4.10 16.90
N GLY A 431 -14.24 4.77 17.25
CA GLY A 431 -14.49 5.32 18.58
C GLY A 431 -15.98 5.38 18.92
N GLN A 432 -16.38 6.40 19.68
CA GLN A 432 -17.76 6.64 20.08
C GLN A 432 -18.11 8.13 20.06
N ASN A 433 -19.38 8.45 19.85
CA ASN A 433 -19.86 9.83 19.79
C ASN A 433 -20.12 10.39 21.19
N MET A 434 -19.57 11.56 21.49
CA MET A 434 -19.66 12.18 22.82
C MET A 434 -20.39 13.52 22.78
N LEU A 435 -21.16 13.84 23.82
CA LEU A 435 -21.66 15.19 24.02
C LEU A 435 -20.53 16.04 24.60
N VAL A 436 -20.06 17.00 23.81
CA VAL A 436 -18.92 17.87 24.15
C VAL A 436 -19.40 19.31 24.30
N ALA A 437 -18.90 20.01 25.31
CA ALA A 437 -19.13 21.44 25.51
C ALA A 437 -17.79 22.19 25.46
N PHE A 438 -17.70 23.21 24.63
CA PHE A 438 -16.52 24.08 24.55
C PHE A 438 -16.65 25.23 25.55
N MET A 439 -16.05 25.06 26.73
CA MET A 439 -15.97 26.11 27.74
C MET A 439 -14.77 25.88 28.67
N PRO A 440 -14.13 26.93 29.21
CA PRO A 440 -13.13 26.74 30.26
C PRO A 440 -13.83 26.20 31.52
N TRP A 441 -13.23 25.18 32.15
CA TRP A 441 -13.79 24.57 33.36
C TRP A 441 -12.74 24.44 34.45
N ASN A 442 -12.66 25.46 35.33
CA ASN A 442 -11.78 25.50 36.51
C ASN A 442 -10.30 25.14 36.23
N GLY A 443 -9.81 25.34 35.00
CA GLY A 443 -8.47 24.98 34.59
C GLY A 443 -8.22 23.49 34.36
N TYR A 444 -9.22 22.61 34.49
CA TYR A 444 -9.07 21.17 34.22
C TYR A 444 -8.88 20.85 32.73
N ASN A 445 -9.31 21.75 31.86
CA ASN A 445 -9.07 21.69 30.41
C ASN A 445 -8.04 22.74 29.96
N PHE A 446 -7.02 22.99 30.78
CA PHE A 446 -5.89 23.83 30.41
C PHE A 446 -5.02 23.15 29.34
N GLU A 447 -4.48 23.95 28.40
CA GLU A 447 -3.84 23.47 27.17
C GLU A 447 -4.75 22.53 26.38
N ASP A 448 -4.32 21.28 26.15
CA ASP A 448 -5.06 20.25 25.41
C ASP A 448 -5.64 19.18 26.34
N SER A 449 -5.75 19.47 27.65
CA SER A 449 -6.31 18.54 28.63
C SER A 449 -7.82 18.38 28.43
N ILE A 450 -8.33 17.16 28.60
CA ILE A 450 -9.75 16.82 28.45
C ILE A 450 -10.34 16.46 29.81
N LEU A 451 -11.40 17.17 30.22
CA LEU A 451 -12.21 16.82 31.38
C LEU A 451 -13.33 15.86 30.95
N ILE A 452 -13.39 14.69 31.56
CA ILE A 452 -14.35 13.63 31.23
C ILE A 452 -15.33 13.44 32.39
N SER A 453 -16.61 13.22 32.06
CA SER A 453 -17.62 12.87 33.05
C SER A 453 -17.45 11.43 33.54
N GLU A 454 -17.63 11.20 34.85
CA GLU A 454 -17.64 9.86 35.44
C GLU A 454 -18.64 8.90 34.76
N ARG A 455 -19.72 9.45 34.19
CA ARG A 455 -20.71 8.68 33.43
C ARG A 455 -20.10 7.89 32.26
N VAL A 456 -19.06 8.42 31.62
CA VAL A 456 -18.36 7.75 30.50
C VAL A 456 -17.69 6.46 30.94
N VAL A 457 -17.15 6.46 32.17
CA VAL A 457 -16.53 5.28 32.78
C VAL A 457 -17.61 4.30 33.24
N ALA A 458 -18.67 4.80 33.88
CA ALA A 458 -19.78 3.96 34.36
C ALA A 458 -20.51 3.22 33.23
N GLU A 459 -20.50 3.76 32.01
CA GLU A 459 -21.12 3.16 30.81
C GLU A 459 -20.14 2.27 30.01
N ASP A 460 -18.89 2.09 30.45
CA ASP A 460 -17.83 1.32 29.77
C ASP A 460 -17.58 1.76 28.31
N ARG A 461 -17.70 3.06 28.04
CA ARG A 461 -17.67 3.61 26.68
C ARG A 461 -16.32 3.43 25.96
N TYR A 462 -15.23 3.67 26.67
CA TYR A 462 -13.86 3.54 26.15
C TYR A 462 -13.09 2.36 26.77
N THR A 463 -13.81 1.34 27.28
CA THR A 463 -13.19 0.11 27.78
C THR A 463 -12.72 -0.74 26.59
N SER A 464 -11.46 -1.21 26.59
CA SER A 464 -10.87 -2.06 25.54
C SER A 464 -10.47 -3.43 26.08
N ILE A 465 -10.36 -4.43 25.19
CA ILE A 465 -9.87 -5.78 25.54
C ILE A 465 -8.45 -5.93 24.98
N HIS A 466 -7.53 -6.32 25.85
CA HIS A 466 -6.15 -6.63 25.51
C HIS A 466 -5.86 -8.12 25.76
N ILE A 467 -5.12 -8.74 24.84
CA ILE A 467 -4.78 -10.16 24.90
C ILE A 467 -3.26 -10.29 24.86
N GLU A 468 -2.69 -10.89 25.90
CA GLU A 468 -1.26 -11.16 26.00
C GLU A 468 -1.01 -12.67 25.89
N GLU A 469 0.08 -13.05 25.21
CA GLU A 469 0.53 -14.44 25.13
C GLU A 469 1.81 -14.56 25.92
N LEU A 470 1.81 -15.46 26.90
CA LEU A 470 2.97 -15.78 27.72
C LEU A 470 3.44 -17.17 27.34
N VAL A 471 4.70 -17.29 26.93
CA VAL A 471 5.29 -18.56 26.50
C VAL A 471 6.35 -19.00 27.50
N VAL A 472 6.20 -20.22 28.02
CA VAL A 472 7.21 -20.89 28.85
C VAL A 472 7.82 -22.01 28.04
N MET A 473 9.15 -22.07 27.99
CA MET A 473 9.90 -23.11 27.30
C MET A 473 10.76 -23.86 28.30
N ALA A 474 10.63 -25.19 28.34
CA ALA A 474 11.61 -26.06 28.97
C ALA A 474 12.70 -26.40 27.96
N ARG A 475 13.96 -26.31 28.40
CA ARG A 475 15.13 -26.57 27.56
C ARG A 475 15.96 -27.73 28.10
N ASP A 476 16.60 -28.44 27.18
CA ASP A 476 17.65 -29.38 27.54
C ASP A 476 18.94 -28.62 27.82
N THR A 477 19.34 -28.61 29.09
CA THR A 477 20.61 -28.04 29.51
C THR A 477 21.67 -29.13 29.58
N LYS A 478 22.95 -28.74 29.66
CA LYS A 478 24.05 -29.69 29.87
C LYS A 478 23.94 -30.46 31.19
N LEU A 479 23.22 -29.93 32.17
CA LEU A 479 23.05 -30.53 33.50
C LEU A 479 21.83 -31.45 33.58
N GLY A 480 20.96 -31.43 32.57
CA GLY A 480 19.72 -32.18 32.53
C GLY A 480 18.63 -31.43 31.77
N ALA A 481 17.58 -32.17 31.42
CA ALA A 481 16.35 -31.61 30.87
C ALA A 481 15.63 -30.79 31.94
N GLU A 482 15.18 -29.58 31.59
CA GLU A 482 14.22 -28.85 32.41
C GLU A 482 12.84 -29.52 32.31
N GLU A 483 12.12 -29.61 33.42
CA GLU A 483 10.78 -30.18 33.46
C GLU A 483 9.75 -29.11 33.87
N ILE A 484 8.62 -29.05 33.16
CA ILE A 484 7.47 -28.23 33.56
C ILE A 484 6.62 -29.08 34.51
N THR A 485 6.89 -28.95 35.81
CA THR A 485 6.20 -29.68 36.87
C THR A 485 5.56 -28.71 37.88
N ARG A 486 4.58 -29.21 38.63
CA ARG A 486 3.97 -28.49 39.77
C ARG A 486 4.86 -28.51 41.01
N ASP A 487 5.92 -29.33 41.04
CA ASP A 487 6.86 -29.41 42.16
C ASP A 487 7.86 -28.24 42.12
N ILE A 488 7.47 -27.11 42.70
CA ILE A 488 8.27 -25.88 42.70
C ILE A 488 8.94 -25.72 44.07
N PRO A 489 10.29 -25.64 44.15
CA PRO A 489 11.00 -25.56 45.42
C PRO A 489 10.70 -24.25 46.15
N ASN A 490 10.63 -24.32 47.49
CA ASN A 490 10.42 -23.18 48.39
C ASN A 490 9.09 -22.42 48.25
N LEU A 491 8.10 -22.98 47.54
CA LEU A 491 6.73 -22.47 47.60
C LEU A 491 5.95 -23.11 48.75
N SER A 492 5.05 -22.33 49.37
CA SER A 492 4.13 -22.86 50.39
C SER A 492 3.13 -23.83 49.76
N GLU A 493 2.64 -24.81 50.52
CA GLU A 493 1.62 -25.77 50.04
C GLU A 493 0.35 -25.07 49.51
N GLN A 494 0.00 -23.89 50.05
CA GLN A 494 -1.13 -23.10 49.56
C GLN A 494 -0.89 -22.51 48.16
N GLN A 495 0.35 -22.16 47.81
CA GLN A 495 0.69 -21.64 46.49
C GLN A 495 0.84 -22.76 45.46
N LEU A 496 1.30 -23.95 45.88
CA LEU A 496 1.41 -25.14 45.01
C LEU A 496 0.03 -25.72 44.63
N ASN A 497 -0.97 -25.54 45.49
CA ASN A 497 -2.35 -26.01 45.29
C ASN A 497 -3.25 -25.05 44.49
N ARG A 498 -2.83 -23.79 44.27
CA ARG A 498 -3.45 -22.89 43.29
C ARG A 498 -3.08 -23.31 41.87
#